data_AF-A0A848NQY7-F1
#
_entry.id   AF-A0A848NQY7-F1
#
_cell.length_a   1.000
_cell.length_b   1.000
_cell.length_c   1.000
_cell.angle_alpha   90.00
_cell.angle_beta   90.00
_cell.angle_gamma   90.00
#
_symmetry.space_group_name_H-M   'P 1'
#
loop_
_entity.id
_entity.type
_entity.pdbx_description
1 polymer ?
#
loop_
_entity_poly.entity_id
_entity_poly.type
_entity_poly.pdbx_seq_one_letter_code
_entity_poly.pdbx_strand_id
1 'polypeptide(L)'
;MSQQPPFHDEHVASKPAASEAAPAMRGSCMEVFLAFLRLGLTAFGGPVAHLAYFREEFVDRRRWLDDYAFSDLVALCQFLPGPASSQVGMALGLRRAGWAGMLAAWRACTRPSAGAMILLGLGLARFGGLAAMPAVHGLK
;
A
#
# COMPACT_ATOMS: atom_id res chain seq x y z
N MET A 1 -13.41 51.26 35.43
CA MET A 1 -14.03 49.92 35.32
C MET A 1 -14.32 49.67 33.85
N SER A 2 -13.31 49.24 33.10
CA SER A 2 -13.43 48.90 31.68
C SER A 2 -13.35 47.38 31.60
N GLN A 3 -14.50 46.75 31.39
CA GLN A 3 -14.66 45.30 31.45
C GLN A 3 -13.87 44.62 30.33
N GLN A 4 -13.13 43.59 30.73
CA GLN A 4 -12.45 42.60 29.91
C GLN A 4 -13.50 41.85 29.04
N PRO A 5 -13.24 41.59 27.75
CA PRO A 5 -14.14 40.74 26.97
C PRO A 5 -14.12 39.30 27.52
N PRO A 6 -15.27 38.59 27.56
CA PRO A 6 -15.32 37.21 28.00
C PRO A 6 -14.53 36.34 27.03
N PHE A 7 -13.59 35.56 27.56
CA PHE A 7 -12.99 34.44 26.86
C PHE A 7 -14.12 33.52 26.41
N HIS A 8 -14.38 33.48 25.10
CA HIS A 8 -15.21 32.44 24.51
C HIS A 8 -14.41 31.15 24.59
N ASP A 9 -14.66 30.37 25.65
CA ASP A 9 -14.36 28.95 25.68
C ASP A 9 -15.24 28.24 24.64
N GLU A 10 -14.87 28.35 23.35
CA GLU A 10 -15.23 27.32 22.41
C GLU A 10 -14.45 26.08 22.83
N HIS A 11 -15.10 25.24 23.64
CA HIS A 11 -14.90 23.82 23.59
C HIS A 11 -14.93 23.42 22.12
N VAL A 12 -13.75 23.33 21.52
CA VAL A 12 -13.50 22.55 20.32
C VAL A 12 -13.88 21.13 20.73
N ALA A 13 -15.16 20.83 20.59
CA ALA A 13 -15.70 19.51 20.66
C ALA A 13 -15.05 18.79 19.47
N SER A 14 -13.87 18.23 19.74
CA SER A 14 -13.22 17.25 18.91
C SER A 14 -14.23 16.12 18.80
N LYS A 15 -15.06 16.20 17.75
CA LYS A 15 -15.88 15.11 17.28
C LYS A 15 -14.89 13.96 17.12
N PRO A 16 -15.00 12.88 17.91
CA PRO A 16 -14.03 11.82 17.85
C PRO A 16 -14.04 11.31 16.41
N ALA A 17 -12.95 11.51 15.70
CA ALA A 17 -12.72 11.00 14.35
C ALA A 17 -12.53 9.47 14.34
N ALA A 18 -13.11 8.77 15.32
CA ALA A 18 -13.46 7.38 15.19
C ALA A 18 -14.73 7.33 14.34
N SER A 19 -14.57 7.59 13.04
CA SER A 19 -15.58 7.27 12.04
C SER A 19 -15.97 5.81 12.26
N GLU A 20 -17.18 5.63 12.79
CA GLU A 20 -17.81 4.38 13.08
C GLU A 20 -17.85 3.59 11.78
N ALA A 21 -16.84 2.75 11.59
CA ALA A 21 -16.67 1.96 10.40
C ALA A 21 -17.81 0.93 10.38
N ALA A 22 -18.89 1.30 9.70
CA ALA A 22 -19.96 0.39 9.31
C ALA A 22 -19.33 -0.93 8.81
N PRO A 23 -19.90 -2.10 9.13
CA PRO A 23 -19.32 -3.38 8.74
C PRO A 23 -19.51 -3.57 7.22
N ALA A 24 -18.65 -2.93 6.44
CA ALA A 24 -18.51 -3.19 5.02
C ALA A 24 -18.18 -4.67 4.88
N MET A 25 -19.01 -5.41 4.14
CA MET A 25 -18.90 -6.85 3.90
C MET A 25 -17.43 -7.28 3.79
N ARG A 26 -16.93 -7.97 4.83
CA ARG A 26 -15.51 -8.36 4.95
C ARG A 26 -15.03 -8.98 3.65
N GLY A 27 -14.03 -8.36 3.05
CA GLY A 27 -13.44 -8.85 1.81
C GLY A 27 -12.64 -10.11 2.05
N SER A 28 -12.52 -10.95 1.02
CA SER A 28 -11.64 -12.10 1.10
C SER A 28 -10.19 -11.64 1.19
N CYS A 29 -9.43 -12.19 2.14
CA CYS A 29 -7.99 -11.91 2.26
C CYS A 29 -7.22 -12.24 0.98
N MET A 30 -7.72 -13.21 0.20
CA MET A 30 -7.17 -13.59 -1.10
C MET A 30 -7.32 -12.47 -2.13
N GLU A 31 -8.46 -11.76 -2.09
CA GLU A 31 -8.74 -10.62 -2.98
C GLU A 31 -7.78 -9.46 -2.70
N VAL A 32 -7.60 -9.14 -1.41
CA VAL A 32 -6.62 -8.15 -0.93
C VAL A 32 -5.21 -8.55 -1.35
N PHE A 33 -4.82 -9.80 -1.09
CA PHE A 33 -3.51 -10.32 -1.46
C PHE A 33 -3.21 -10.15 -2.96
N LEU A 34 -4.14 -10.55 -3.83
CA LEU A 34 -3.94 -10.50 -5.28
C LEU A 34 -3.85 -9.05 -5.80
N ALA A 35 -4.67 -8.15 -5.25
CA ALA A 35 -4.65 -6.73 -5.59
C ALA A 35 -3.30 -6.10 -5.23
N PHE A 36 -2.83 -6.31 -4.00
CA PHE A 36 -1.54 -5.79 -3.54
C PHE A 36 -0.35 -6.43 -4.26
N LEU A 37 -0.43 -7.71 -4.61
CA LEU A 37 0.62 -8.38 -5.39
C LEU A 37 0.75 -7.76 -6.77
N ARG A 38 -0.39 -7.54 -7.44
CA ARG A 38 -0.42 -6.93 -8.78
C ARG A 38 0.08 -5.49 -8.74
N LEU A 39 -0.39 -4.70 -7.77
CA LEU A 39 0.11 -3.34 -7.53
C LEU A 39 1.60 -3.31 -7.23
N GLY A 40 2.12 -4.22 -6.40
CA GLY A 40 3.56 -4.31 -6.12
C GLY A 40 4.40 -4.67 -7.36
N LEU A 41 3.80 -5.30 -8.37
CA LEU A 41 4.44 -5.62 -9.65
C LEU A 41 4.26 -4.53 -10.72
N THR A 42 3.30 -3.62 -10.57
CA THR A 42 3.00 -2.58 -11.57
C THR A 42 3.31 -1.16 -11.11
N ALA A 43 3.40 -0.92 -9.80
CA ALA A 43 3.61 0.39 -9.23
C ALA A 43 5.11 0.74 -9.25
N PHE A 44 5.58 1.19 -10.40
CA PHE A 44 6.89 1.82 -10.58
C PHE A 44 6.70 3.29 -10.97
N GLY A 45 7.71 4.14 -10.73
CA GLY A 45 7.67 5.56 -11.13
C GLY A 45 7.53 6.57 -9.99
N GLY A 46 7.77 6.18 -8.73
CA GLY A 46 7.85 7.09 -7.59
C GLY A 46 6.56 7.24 -6.78
N PRO A 47 6.58 8.06 -5.71
CA PRO A 47 5.52 8.10 -4.70
C PRO A 47 4.16 8.55 -5.24
N VAL A 48 4.15 9.54 -6.13
CA VAL A 48 2.91 10.08 -6.73
C VAL A 48 2.25 9.04 -7.63
N ALA A 49 3.05 8.32 -8.45
CA ALA A 49 2.56 7.24 -9.29
C ALA A 49 1.94 6.12 -8.44
N HIS A 50 2.58 5.75 -7.33
CA HIS A 50 2.06 4.76 -6.38
C HIS A 50 0.65 5.12 -5.88
N LEU A 51 0.43 6.37 -5.46
CA LEU A 51 -0.87 6.84 -4.99
C LEU A 51 -1.91 6.85 -6.12
N ALA A 52 -1.53 7.21 -7.34
CA ALA A 52 -2.41 7.14 -8.51
C ALA A 52 -2.85 5.69 -8.81
N TYR A 53 -1.91 4.74 -8.79
CA TYR A 53 -2.23 3.31 -8.98
C TYR A 53 -3.15 2.78 -7.88
N PHE A 54 -2.96 3.21 -6.63
CA PHE A 54 -3.85 2.84 -5.54
C PHE A 54 -5.26 3.43 -5.72
N ARG A 55 -5.37 4.70 -6.11
CA ARG A 55 -6.67 5.31 -6.41
C ARG A 55 -7.40 4.53 -7.49
N GLU A 56 -6.75 4.27 -8.62
CA GLU A 56 -7.40 3.61 -9.74
C GLU A 56 -7.79 2.14 -9.42
N GLU A 57 -6.94 1.39 -8.70
CA GLU A 57 -7.27 0.01 -8.35
C GLU A 57 -8.37 -0.06 -7.27
N PHE A 58 -8.31 0.78 -6.23
CA PHE A 58 -9.18 0.66 -5.05
C PHE A 58 -10.44 1.53 -5.11
N VAL A 59 -10.42 2.65 -5.83
CA VAL A 59 -11.57 3.54 -6.05
C VAL A 59 -12.27 3.16 -7.36
N ASP A 60 -11.59 3.22 -8.51
CA ASP A 60 -12.26 3.02 -9.80
C ASP A 60 -12.57 1.55 -10.11
N ARG A 61 -11.57 0.67 -10.07
CA ARG A 61 -11.74 -0.74 -10.44
C ARG A 61 -12.56 -1.52 -9.43
N ARG A 62 -12.16 -1.47 -8.16
CA ARG A 62 -12.73 -2.32 -7.10
C ARG A 62 -13.82 -1.64 -6.29
N ARG A 63 -13.86 -0.30 -6.28
CA ARG A 63 -14.82 0.50 -5.49
C ARG A 63 -14.87 0.09 -4.02
N TRP A 64 -13.70 -0.19 -3.44
CA TRP A 64 -13.57 -0.51 -2.02
C TRP A 64 -13.62 0.74 -1.14
N LEU A 65 -13.15 1.86 -1.68
CA LEU A 65 -13.19 3.18 -1.05
C LEU A 65 -13.74 4.19 -2.06
N ASP A 66 -14.45 5.19 -1.54
CA ASP A 66 -14.76 6.39 -2.30
C ASP A 66 -13.56 7.33 -2.37
N ASP A 67 -13.57 8.23 -3.34
CA ASP A 67 -12.49 9.18 -3.63
C ASP A 67 -12.11 10.05 -2.41
N TYR A 68 -13.12 10.51 -1.68
CA TYR A 68 -12.97 11.27 -0.44
C TYR A 68 -12.31 10.43 0.66
N ALA A 69 -12.76 9.19 0.85
CA ALA A 69 -12.22 8.30 1.86
C ALA A 69 -10.79 7.86 1.55
N PHE A 70 -10.41 7.81 0.27
CA PHE A 70 -9.04 7.56 -0.15
C PHE A 70 -8.16 8.78 0.12
N SER A 71 -8.61 9.98 -0.27
CA SER A 71 -7.86 11.22 -0.06
C SER A 71 -7.61 11.51 1.43
N ASP A 72 -8.62 11.29 2.27
CA ASP A 72 -8.50 11.44 3.73
C ASP A 72 -7.50 10.44 4.33
N LEU A 73 -7.54 9.17 3.89
CA LEU A 73 -6.57 8.15 4.30
C LEU A 73 -5.14 8.52 3.89
N VAL A 74 -4.96 9.02 2.66
CA VAL A 74 -3.66 9.48 2.17
C VAL A 74 -3.16 10.67 2.98
N ALA A 75 -4.03 11.66 3.23
CA ALA A 75 -3.68 12.82 4.06
C ALA A 75 -3.25 12.37 5.46
N LEU A 76 -4.00 11.48 6.10
CA LEU A 76 -3.66 10.91 7.41
C LEU A 76 -2.29 10.22 7.39
N CYS A 77 -2.01 9.39 6.37
CA CYS A 77 -0.72 8.72 6.24
C CYS A 77 0.46 9.67 5.96
N GLN A 78 0.19 10.86 5.39
CA GLN A 78 1.21 11.89 5.18
C GLN A 78 1.53 12.66 6.46
N PHE A 79 0.59 12.69 7.42
CA PHE A 79 0.85 13.23 8.76
C PHE A 79 1.66 12.27 9.64
N LEU A 80 1.60 10.95 9.39
CA LEU A 80 2.33 9.95 10.16
C LEU A 80 3.78 9.80 9.65
N PRO A 81 4.78 9.76 10.55
CA PRO A 81 6.17 9.54 10.15
C PRO A 81 6.34 8.18 9.48
N GLY A 82 6.79 8.18 8.23
CA GLY A 82 7.14 6.98 7.47
C GLY A 82 6.73 7.05 5.99
N PRO A 83 6.96 5.95 5.24
CA PRO A 83 6.60 5.90 3.83
C PRO A 83 5.08 5.80 3.66
N ALA A 84 4.46 6.90 3.23
CA ALA A 84 3.01 7.02 3.08
C ALA A 84 2.38 5.89 2.26
N SER A 85 3.06 5.41 1.20
CA SER A 85 2.54 4.30 0.40
C SER A 85 2.39 2.99 1.19
N SER A 86 3.32 2.67 2.09
CA SER A 86 3.24 1.43 2.88
C SER A 86 2.17 1.55 3.96
N GLN A 87 2.05 2.73 4.56
CA GLN A 87 1.01 3.02 5.55
C GLN A 87 -0.39 2.95 4.92
N VAL A 88 -0.59 3.58 3.75
CA VAL A 88 -1.84 3.50 2.98
C VAL A 88 -2.17 2.05 2.66
N GLY A 89 -1.19 1.27 2.19
CA GLY A 89 -1.40 -0.14 1.85
C GLY A 89 -1.82 -1.00 3.06
N MET A 90 -1.15 -0.84 4.20
CA MET A 90 -1.49 -1.55 5.44
C MET A 90 -2.85 -1.12 5.98
N ALA A 91 -3.15 0.18 5.99
CA ALA A 91 -4.42 0.72 6.45
C ALA A 91 -5.60 0.25 5.57
N LEU A 92 -5.39 0.15 4.26
CA LEU A 92 -6.39 -0.40 3.34
C LEU A 92 -6.62 -1.89 3.55
N GLY A 93 -5.54 -2.67 3.73
CA GLY A 93 -5.62 -4.09 4.05
C GLY A 93 -6.36 -4.34 5.37
N LEU A 94 -6.08 -3.53 6.39
CA LEU A 94 -6.76 -3.55 7.68
C LEU A 94 -8.25 -3.18 7.54
N ARG A 95 -8.59 -2.12 6.79
CA ARG A 95 -9.98 -1.71 6.55
C ARG A 95 -10.79 -2.76 5.78
N ARG A 96 -10.18 -3.45 4.81
CA ARG A 96 -10.90 -4.38 3.92
C ARG A 96 -11.11 -5.77 4.51
N ALA A 97 -10.09 -6.33 5.18
CA ALA A 97 -10.11 -7.72 5.67
C ALA A 97 -9.52 -7.87 7.09
N GLY A 98 -9.42 -6.77 7.85
CA GLY A 98 -8.89 -6.78 9.22
C GLY A 98 -7.40 -7.14 9.27
N TRP A 99 -6.95 -7.64 10.42
CA TRP A 99 -5.55 -8.03 10.66
C TRP A 99 -5.01 -9.02 9.63
N ALA A 100 -5.85 -9.91 9.11
CA ALA A 100 -5.49 -10.85 8.08
C ALA A 100 -5.22 -10.17 6.72
N GLY A 101 -5.96 -9.11 6.39
CA GLY A 101 -5.70 -8.27 5.21
C GLY A 101 -4.39 -7.49 5.32
N MET A 102 -4.04 -7.00 6.51
CA MET A 102 -2.76 -6.34 6.76
C MET A 102 -1.57 -7.30 6.56
N LEU A 103 -1.65 -8.51 7.13
CA LEU A 103 -0.62 -9.55 6.92
C LEU A 103 -0.56 -10.03 5.47
N ALA A 104 -1.71 -10.09 4.78
CA ALA A 104 -1.76 -10.41 3.36
C ALA A 104 -1.06 -9.33 2.52
N ALA A 105 -1.31 -8.05 2.77
CA ALA A 105 -0.65 -6.93 2.10
C ALA A 105 0.87 -6.94 2.35
N TRP A 106 1.31 -7.20 3.60
CA TRP A 106 2.73 -7.38 3.90
C TRP A 106 3.32 -8.54 3.09
N ARG A 107 2.73 -9.73 3.17
CA ARG A 107 3.22 -10.90 2.42
C ARG A 107 3.20 -10.68 0.91
N ALA A 108 2.29 -9.87 0.39
CA ALA A 108 2.23 -9.51 -1.03
C ALA A 108 3.39 -8.62 -1.45
N CYS A 109 3.95 -7.84 -0.53
CA CYS A 109 5.16 -7.06 -0.78
C CYS A 109 6.43 -7.95 -0.75
N THR A 110 6.46 -8.96 0.12
CA THR A 110 7.65 -9.82 0.31
C THR A 110 7.75 -10.99 -0.69
N ARG A 111 6.63 -11.64 -1.03
CA ARG A 111 6.63 -12.81 -1.92
C ARG A 111 7.08 -12.58 -3.36
N PRO A 112 6.78 -11.47 -4.06
CA PRO A 112 7.21 -11.29 -5.45
C PRO A 112 8.73 -11.21 -5.54
N SER A 113 9.38 -10.55 -4.58
CA SER A 113 10.85 -10.47 -4.51
C SER A 113 11.49 -11.84 -4.25
N ALA A 114 10.96 -12.60 -3.28
CA ALA A 114 11.41 -13.97 -3.02
C ALA A 114 11.21 -14.89 -4.24
N GLY A 115 10.07 -14.76 -4.94
CA GLY A 115 9.80 -15.49 -6.16
C GLY A 115 10.79 -15.17 -7.27
N ALA A 116 11.04 -13.88 -7.54
CA ALA A 116 11.99 -13.45 -8.55
C ALA A 116 13.43 -13.92 -8.26
N MET A 117 13.88 -13.83 -7.00
CA MET A 117 15.19 -14.34 -6.57
C MET A 117 15.32 -15.86 -6.74
N ILE A 118 14.30 -16.63 -6.36
CA ILE A 118 14.29 -18.09 -6.53
C ILE A 118 14.31 -18.46 -8.02
N LEU A 119 13.52 -17.76 -8.83
CA LEU A 119 13.43 -18.02 -10.27
C LEU A 119 14.74 -17.67 -10.99
N LEU A 120 15.38 -16.56 -10.61
CA LEU A 120 16.70 -16.19 -11.09
C LEU A 120 17.78 -17.18 -10.61
N GLY A 121 17.75 -17.61 -9.35
CA GLY A 121 18.68 -18.59 -8.79
C GLY A 121 18.54 -19.97 -9.46
N LEU A 122 17.32 -20.43 -9.71
CA LEU A 122 17.04 -21.65 -10.49
C LEU A 122 17.43 -21.48 -11.97
N GLY A 123 17.21 -20.29 -12.53
CA GLY A 123 17.64 -19.92 -13.88
C GLY A 123 19.15 -20.00 -14.03
N LEU A 124 19.91 -19.40 -13.11
CA LEU A 124 21.38 -19.50 -13.05
C LEU A 124 21.86 -20.92 -12.75
N ALA A 125 21.17 -21.69 -11.90
CA ALA A 125 21.54 -23.07 -11.64
C ALA A 125 21.29 -23.97 -12.87
N ARG A 126 20.26 -23.69 -13.68
CA ARG A 126 19.91 -24.46 -14.88
C ARG A 126 20.63 -24.00 -16.15
N PHE A 127 20.94 -22.71 -16.27
CA PHE A 127 21.67 -22.09 -17.38
C PHE A 127 23.11 -21.72 -17.04
N GLY A 128 23.62 -22.05 -15.85
CA GLY A 128 25.01 -21.83 -15.44
C GLY A 128 26.03 -22.58 -16.31
N GLY A 129 25.57 -23.53 -17.13
CA GLY A 129 26.35 -24.12 -18.22
C GLY A 129 26.54 -23.22 -19.46
N LEU A 130 25.75 -22.14 -19.62
CA LEU A 130 25.91 -21.13 -20.68
C LEU A 130 26.86 -19.99 -20.30
N ALA A 131 27.30 -19.90 -19.04
CA ALA A 131 28.46 -19.08 -18.67
C ALA A 131 29.75 -19.56 -19.37
N ALA A 132 29.71 -20.75 -19.99
CA ALA A 132 30.73 -21.29 -20.89
C ALA A 132 30.47 -21.00 -22.38
N MET A 133 29.63 -20.01 -22.73
CA MET A 133 29.53 -19.58 -24.14
C MET A 133 30.74 -18.72 -24.56
N PRO A 134 31.21 -18.87 -25.82
CA PRO A 134 32.56 -18.48 -26.28
C PRO A 134 32.75 -16.97 -26.48
N ALA A 135 31.86 -16.12 -25.93
CA ALA A 135 31.91 -14.68 -26.10
C ALA A 135 33.08 -14.02 -25.35
N VAL A 136 33.67 -14.70 -24.37
CA VAL A 136 34.84 -14.24 -23.61
C VAL A 136 36.18 -14.55 -24.29
N HIS A 137 36.20 -15.26 -25.43
CA HIS A 137 37.44 -15.56 -26.16
C HIS A 137 37.86 -14.46 -27.16
N GLY A 138 37.05 -13.41 -27.33
CA GLY A 138 37.33 -12.28 -28.24
C GLY A 138 38.10 -11.12 -27.61
N LEU A 139 38.61 -11.27 -26.38
CA LEU A 139 39.30 -10.22 -25.61
C LEU A 139 40.72 -10.65 -25.19
N LYS A 140 41.38 -11.43 -26.05
CA LYS A 140 42.81 -11.77 -25.96
C LYS A 140 43.55 -11.31 -27.20
#